data_AF-A0A178ACE4-F1
#
_entry.id   AF-A0A178ACE4-F1
#
_cell.length_a   1.000
_cell.length_b   1.000
_cell.length_c   1.000
_cell.angle_alpha   90.00
_cell.angle_beta   90.00
_cell.angle_gamma   90.00
#
_symmetry.space_group_name_H-M   'P 1'
#
loop_
_entity.id
_entity.type
_entity.pdbx_description
1 polymer ?
#
loop_
_entity_poly.entity_id
_entity_poly.type
_entity_poly.pdbx_seq_one_letter_code
_entity_poly.pdbx_strand_id
1 'polypeptide(L)'
;MGHESTSSSKLPQPPLPNIEIHLSSPADKVFRPDDIVSGWIAFTPTVPIAPRAIVASLWGYTQIWHRTSHSTSNNSTDYYHWRDNAPLFEVETNVLHTPDSKPSTLNPGQLYSYPFQFRFPLGTANSRLVQYKDNADPRFTVGPHQLPPTFWQGSNRGIEGAPNWAKVQYGNVFGSHTLDPEHTTVTQQRSLDVPPSSNPSKHN
;
A
#
# COMPACT_ATOMS: atom_id res chain seq x y z
N MET A 1 -13.28 -3.44 -53.42
CA MET A 1 -13.41 -4.04 -52.08
C MET A 1 -12.68 -3.13 -51.11
N GLY A 2 -13.42 -2.33 -50.34
CA GLY A 2 -12.86 -1.51 -49.26
C GLY A 2 -13.20 -2.18 -47.93
N HIS A 3 -12.18 -2.45 -47.12
CA HIS A 3 -12.38 -2.96 -45.76
C HIS A 3 -12.68 -1.78 -44.84
N GLU A 4 -13.93 -1.69 -44.36
CA GLU A 4 -14.28 -0.83 -43.23
C GLU A 4 -13.74 -1.46 -41.95
N SER A 5 -12.69 -0.86 -41.41
CA SER A 5 -12.19 -1.14 -40.07
C SER A 5 -13.19 -0.58 -39.05
N THR A 6 -14.01 -1.44 -38.46
CA THR A 6 -14.89 -1.08 -37.34
C THR A 6 -14.04 -0.72 -36.12
N SER A 7 -13.85 0.58 -35.89
CA SER A 7 -13.27 1.12 -34.66
C SER A 7 -14.20 0.83 -33.49
N SER A 8 -13.71 0.09 -32.49
CA SER A 8 -14.41 -0.19 -31.25
C SER A 8 -14.68 1.12 -30.48
N SER A 9 -15.89 1.66 -30.58
CA SER A 9 -16.32 2.84 -29.82
C SER A 9 -16.55 2.47 -28.35
N LYS A 10 -15.49 2.47 -27.53
CA LYS A 10 -15.66 2.45 -26.08
C LYS A 10 -16.34 3.75 -25.67
N LEU A 11 -17.42 3.65 -24.90
CA LEU A 11 -18.08 4.82 -24.32
C LEU A 11 -17.05 5.64 -23.51
N PRO A 12 -17.10 6.98 -23.59
CA PRO A 12 -16.21 7.83 -22.80
C PRO A 12 -16.41 7.52 -21.32
N GLN A 13 -15.32 7.20 -20.61
CA GLN A 13 -15.37 7.04 -19.16
C GLN A 13 -15.63 8.40 -18.52
N PRO A 14 -16.58 8.52 -17.57
CA PRO A 14 -16.80 9.77 -16.86
C PRO A 14 -15.53 10.21 -16.12
N PRO A 15 -15.30 11.52 -15.95
CA PRO A 15 -14.12 12.03 -15.27
C PRO A 15 -14.10 11.55 -13.81
N LEU A 16 -12.95 11.10 -13.34
CA LEU A 16 -12.76 10.67 -11.95
C LEU A 16 -12.77 11.88 -11.00
N PRO A 17 -13.24 11.73 -9.75
CA PRO A 17 -13.11 12.78 -8.75
C PRO A 17 -11.64 13.15 -8.51
N ASN A 18 -11.36 14.40 -8.16
CA ASN A 18 -10.03 14.78 -7.69
C ASN A 18 -9.90 14.41 -6.21
N ILE A 19 -8.79 13.76 -5.86
CA ILE A 19 -8.49 13.28 -4.53
C ILE A 19 -7.05 13.65 -4.22
N GLU A 20 -6.83 14.29 -3.07
CA GLU A 20 -5.51 14.69 -2.61
C GLU A 20 -5.38 14.42 -1.11
N ILE A 21 -4.20 13.91 -0.70
CA ILE A 21 -3.87 13.65 0.70
C ILE A 21 -2.81 14.65 1.15
N HIS A 22 -3.20 15.51 2.08
CA HIS A 22 -2.34 16.53 2.67
C HIS A 22 -1.93 16.06 4.07
N LEU A 23 -0.63 15.98 4.32
CA LEU A 23 -0.09 15.66 5.65
C LEU A 23 0.19 16.97 6.40
N SER A 24 -0.18 17.01 7.67
CA SER A 24 0.13 18.17 8.54
C SER A 24 1.62 18.28 8.86
N SER A 25 2.36 17.17 8.74
CA SER A 25 3.80 17.12 8.95
C SER A 25 4.57 17.58 7.70
N PRO A 26 5.77 18.16 7.87
CA PRO A 26 6.70 18.42 6.77
C PRO A 26 7.00 17.16 5.94
N ALA A 27 7.35 17.34 4.66
CA ALA A 27 7.60 16.23 3.73
C ALA A 27 8.81 15.36 4.13
N ASP A 28 9.75 15.91 4.90
CA ASP A 28 10.97 15.26 5.39
C ASP A 28 10.80 14.64 6.79
N LYS A 29 9.60 14.68 7.37
CA LYS A 29 9.32 14.07 8.68
C LYS A 29 9.47 12.55 8.60
N VAL A 30 10.41 12.02 9.38
CA VAL A 30 10.54 10.59 9.64
C VAL A 30 9.60 10.19 10.79
N PHE A 31 8.71 9.24 10.51
CA PHE A 31 7.80 8.66 11.49
C PHE A 31 8.43 7.44 12.17
N ARG A 32 8.21 7.32 13.47
CA ARG A 32 8.63 6.20 14.33
C ARG A 32 7.41 5.46 14.89
N PRO A 33 7.58 4.23 15.41
CA PRO A 33 6.52 3.59 16.19
C PRO A 33 5.99 4.53 17.27
N ASP A 34 4.66 4.53 17.46
CA ASP A 34 3.91 5.43 18.35
C ASP A 34 3.79 6.90 17.90
N ASP A 35 4.47 7.32 16.82
CA ASP A 35 4.26 8.67 16.27
C ASP A 35 2.82 8.83 15.74
N ILE A 36 2.32 10.06 15.84
CA ILE A 36 1.04 10.45 15.27
C ILE A 36 1.25 11.01 13.86
N VAL A 37 0.57 10.43 12.89
CA VAL A 37 0.41 10.98 11.54
C VAL A 37 -0.97 11.59 11.42
N SER A 38 -1.05 12.83 10.95
CA SER A 38 -2.31 13.54 10.79
C SER A 38 -2.30 14.36 9.51
N GLY A 39 -3.49 14.72 9.05
CA GLY A 39 -3.67 15.43 7.81
C GLY A 39 -5.14 15.64 7.48
N TRP A 40 -5.40 15.95 6.22
CA TRP A 40 -6.75 15.98 5.68
C TRP A 40 -6.76 15.45 4.25
N ILE A 41 -7.93 14.96 3.85
CA ILE A 41 -8.21 14.58 2.48
C ILE A 41 -8.98 15.70 1.82
N ALA A 42 -8.46 16.22 0.72
CA ALA A 42 -9.18 17.09 -0.20
C ALA A 42 -9.88 16.22 -1.24
N PHE A 43 -11.20 16.35 -1.33
CA PHE A 43 -12.05 15.56 -2.22
C PHE A 43 -12.95 16.48 -3.05
N THR A 44 -12.85 16.41 -4.37
CA THR A 44 -13.67 17.19 -5.29
C THR A 44 -14.42 16.25 -6.24
N PRO A 45 -15.72 16.01 -6.04
CA PRO A 45 -16.53 15.21 -6.95
C PRO A 45 -16.60 15.85 -8.33
N THR A 46 -16.67 15.04 -9.38
CA THR A 46 -16.96 15.47 -10.76
C THR A 46 -18.42 15.29 -11.14
N VAL A 47 -19.15 14.47 -10.38
CA VAL A 47 -20.59 14.23 -10.47
C VAL A 47 -21.17 14.23 -9.05
N PRO A 48 -22.48 14.45 -8.86
CA PRO A 48 -23.07 14.39 -7.52
C PRO A 48 -22.88 12.99 -6.95
N ILE A 49 -22.35 12.87 -5.73
CA ILE A 49 -22.18 11.58 -5.07
C ILE A 49 -22.74 11.61 -3.64
N ALA A 50 -23.33 10.51 -3.20
CA ALA A 50 -23.75 10.32 -1.81
C ALA A 50 -22.91 9.18 -1.21
N PRO A 51 -21.68 9.46 -0.73
CA PRO A 51 -20.80 8.42 -0.20
C PRO A 51 -21.38 7.89 1.11
N ARG A 52 -21.22 6.59 1.36
CA ARG A 52 -21.56 5.96 2.66
C ARG A 52 -20.42 6.05 3.65
N ALA A 53 -19.20 6.05 3.13
CA ALA A 53 -17.99 6.15 3.89
C ALA A 53 -16.93 6.80 3.02
N ILE A 54 -16.06 7.52 3.70
CA ILE A 54 -14.81 8.03 3.18
C ILE A 54 -13.76 7.46 4.10
N VAL A 55 -12.96 6.52 3.62
CA VAL A 55 -12.03 5.76 4.45
C VAL A 55 -10.62 6.27 4.19
N ALA A 56 -9.96 6.68 5.26
CA ALA A 56 -8.52 6.83 5.28
C ALA A 56 -7.93 5.56 5.89
N SER A 57 -6.80 5.09 5.37
CA SER A 57 -6.06 3.99 5.97
C SER A 57 -4.57 4.32 6.07
N LEU A 58 -3.95 3.90 7.17
CA LEU A 58 -2.50 3.85 7.37
C LEU A 58 -2.08 2.38 7.32
N TRP A 59 -1.12 2.05 6.47
CA TRP A 59 -0.68 0.68 6.26
C TRP A 59 0.85 0.57 6.26
N GLY A 60 1.32 -0.63 6.58
CA GLY A 60 2.70 -1.06 6.44
C GLY A 60 2.75 -2.40 5.75
N TYR A 61 3.66 -2.56 4.79
CA TYR A 61 3.72 -3.76 3.96
C TYR A 61 5.16 -4.14 3.63
N THR A 62 5.45 -5.44 3.68
CA THR A 62 6.69 -6.02 3.19
C THR A 62 6.45 -6.73 1.89
N GLN A 63 7.42 -6.62 0.99
CA GLN A 63 7.46 -7.36 -0.25
C GLN A 63 8.85 -7.95 -0.38
N ILE A 64 8.93 -9.25 -0.58
CA ILE A 64 10.18 -9.97 -0.76
C ILE A 64 10.01 -10.85 -1.99
N TRP A 65 11.03 -10.82 -2.85
CA TRP A 65 11.12 -11.66 -4.01
C TRP A 65 12.52 -12.22 -4.13
N HIS A 66 12.57 -13.53 -4.35
CA HIS A 66 13.81 -14.24 -4.51
C HIS A 66 13.71 -15.19 -5.69
N ARG A 67 14.82 -15.27 -6.42
CA ARG A 67 15.02 -16.02 -7.65
C ARG A 67 16.37 -16.70 -7.57
N THR A 68 16.39 -18.03 -7.62
CA THR A 68 17.62 -18.81 -7.75
C THR A 68 17.55 -19.69 -8.97
N SER A 69 18.68 -19.81 -9.67
CA SER A 69 18.88 -20.80 -10.74
C SER A 69 20.02 -21.72 -10.35
N HIS A 70 19.81 -23.03 -10.44
CA HIS A 70 20.88 -24.02 -10.25
C HIS A 70 21.13 -24.73 -11.57
N SER A 71 22.35 -24.60 -12.10
CA SER A 71 22.76 -25.39 -13.26
C SER A 71 23.12 -26.80 -12.78
N THR A 72 22.45 -27.80 -13.34
CA THR A 72 22.76 -29.21 -13.08
C THR A 72 23.77 -29.71 -14.12
N SER A 73 24.54 -30.75 -13.77
CA SER A 73 25.53 -31.36 -14.68
C SER A 73 24.94 -31.89 -15.99
N ASN A 74 23.62 -31.99 -16.11
CA ASN A 74 22.89 -32.51 -17.27
C ASN A 74 22.37 -31.41 -18.21
N ASN A 75 22.98 -30.22 -18.22
CA ASN A 75 22.52 -29.05 -19.00
C ASN A 75 21.08 -28.60 -18.67
N SER A 76 20.49 -29.03 -17.56
CA SER A 76 19.21 -28.50 -17.08
C SER A 76 19.47 -27.39 -16.07
N THR A 77 18.70 -26.30 -16.16
CA THR A 77 18.71 -25.24 -15.15
C THR A 77 17.38 -25.26 -14.40
N ASP A 78 17.44 -25.51 -13.10
CA ASP A 78 16.26 -25.42 -12.25
C ASP A 78 16.08 -23.98 -11.76
N TYR A 79 14.92 -23.41 -12.07
CA TYR A 79 14.55 -22.06 -11.67
C TYR A 79 13.55 -22.09 -10.53
N TYR A 80 13.93 -21.52 -9.39
CA TYR A 80 13.07 -21.36 -8.22
C TYR A 80 12.73 -19.89 -8.03
N HIS A 81 11.44 -19.59 -7.93
CA HIS A 81 10.91 -18.25 -7.68
C HIS A 81 9.99 -18.29 -6.46
N TRP A 82 10.28 -17.49 -5.44
CA TRP A 82 9.38 -17.32 -4.29
C TRP A 82 9.12 -15.86 -3.98
N ARG A 83 7.88 -15.58 -3.58
CA ARG A 83 7.43 -14.25 -3.16
C ARG A 83 6.89 -14.37 -1.75
N ASP A 84 7.33 -13.46 -0.89
CA ASP A 84 6.81 -13.32 0.45
C ASP A 84 6.37 -11.87 0.64
N ASN A 85 5.08 -11.63 0.46
CA ASN A 85 4.49 -10.33 0.69
C ASN A 85 3.60 -10.41 1.92
N ALA A 86 3.79 -9.52 2.88
CA ALA A 86 3.03 -9.57 4.12
C ALA A 86 2.63 -8.18 4.62
N PRO A 87 1.38 -8.00 5.08
CA PRO A 87 1.01 -6.81 5.83
C PRO A 87 1.75 -6.82 7.16
N LEU A 88 2.33 -5.68 7.51
CA LEU A 88 2.85 -5.39 8.85
C LEU A 88 1.70 -4.93 9.75
N PHE A 89 0.85 -4.06 9.21
CA PHE A 89 -0.38 -3.59 9.82
C PHE A 89 -1.23 -2.84 8.78
N GLU A 90 -2.51 -2.68 9.07
CA GLU A 90 -3.43 -1.80 8.36
C GLU A 90 -4.44 -1.26 9.37
N VAL A 91 -4.58 0.06 9.44
CA VAL A 91 -5.51 0.75 10.34
C VAL A 91 -6.36 1.67 9.50
N GLU A 92 -7.67 1.57 9.62
CA GLU A 92 -8.64 2.34 8.84
C GLU A 92 -9.49 3.23 9.74
N THR A 93 -9.92 4.38 9.22
CA THR A 93 -10.91 5.23 9.86
C THR A 93 -11.87 5.83 8.84
N ASN A 94 -13.16 5.86 9.16
CA ASN A 94 -14.16 6.52 8.35
C ASN A 94 -14.20 8.02 8.69
N VAL A 95 -13.67 8.85 7.80
CA VAL A 95 -13.57 10.31 7.95
C VAL A 95 -14.82 11.06 7.47
N LEU A 96 -15.81 10.36 6.91
CA LEU A 96 -17.07 10.97 6.51
C LEU A 96 -17.93 11.38 7.72
N HIS A 97 -17.76 10.69 8.86
CA HIS A 97 -18.67 10.82 10.00
C HIS A 97 -18.32 11.99 10.91
N THR A 98 -19.14 13.04 10.87
CA THR A 98 -19.52 13.76 12.08
C THR A 98 -20.84 13.18 12.59
N PRO A 99 -21.01 12.92 13.90
CA PRO A 99 -22.17 12.21 14.45
C PRO A 99 -23.55 12.82 14.11
N ASP A 100 -23.58 14.08 13.68
CA ASP A 100 -24.82 14.85 13.44
C ASP A 100 -25.13 15.12 11.96
N SER A 101 -24.30 14.69 11.01
CA SER A 101 -24.52 14.97 9.58
C SER A 101 -25.26 13.81 8.88
N LYS A 102 -26.48 14.09 8.39
CA LYS A 102 -27.15 13.23 7.41
C LYS A 102 -26.23 13.05 6.19
N PRO A 103 -26.29 11.90 5.47
CA PRO A 103 -25.50 11.69 4.27
C PRO A 103 -25.80 12.82 3.30
N SER A 104 -24.83 13.71 3.16
CA SER A 104 -24.94 14.91 2.36
C SER A 104 -24.47 14.54 0.97
N THR A 105 -25.33 14.73 -0.03
CA THR A 105 -24.90 14.66 -1.43
C THR A 105 -23.77 15.66 -1.62
N LEU A 106 -22.61 15.17 -2.04
CA LEU A 106 -21.46 15.96 -2.40
C LEU A 106 -21.65 16.48 -3.82
N ASN A 107 -21.59 17.79 -4.01
CA ASN A 107 -21.85 18.44 -5.28
C ASN A 107 -20.60 18.45 -6.19
N PRO A 108 -20.78 18.36 -7.51
CA PRO A 108 -19.68 18.50 -8.47
C PRO A 108 -18.90 19.80 -8.28
N GLY A 109 -17.58 19.73 -8.37
CA GLY A 109 -16.68 20.88 -8.31
C GLY A 109 -16.51 21.50 -6.93
N GLN A 110 -17.27 21.07 -5.92
CA GLN A 110 -17.12 21.53 -4.55
C GLN A 110 -15.99 20.76 -3.86
N LEU A 111 -15.05 21.50 -3.24
CA LEU A 111 -13.98 20.91 -2.45
C LEU A 111 -14.50 20.57 -1.04
N TYR A 112 -14.38 19.30 -0.67
CA TYR A 112 -14.64 18.81 0.68
C TYR A 112 -13.31 18.44 1.35
N SER A 113 -13.18 18.76 2.64
CA SER A 113 -11.98 18.46 3.43
C SER A 113 -12.33 17.57 4.61
N TYR A 114 -11.67 16.42 4.72
CA TYR A 114 -11.91 15.43 5.76
C TYR A 114 -10.63 15.18 6.58
N PRO A 115 -10.57 15.63 7.85
CA PRO A 115 -9.39 15.42 8.67
C PRO A 115 -9.22 13.95 9.05
N PHE A 116 -7.97 13.51 9.18
CA PHE A 116 -7.63 12.18 9.70
C PHE A 116 -6.46 12.26 10.68
N GLN A 117 -6.40 11.26 11.56
CA GLN A 117 -5.31 11.07 12.49
C GLN A 117 -5.14 9.57 12.76
N PHE A 118 -3.90 9.10 12.67
CA PHE A 118 -3.51 7.75 13.03
C PHE A 118 -2.31 7.78 13.95
N ARG A 119 -2.17 6.73 14.77
CA ARG A 119 -0.98 6.45 15.56
C ARG A 119 -0.28 5.24 14.94
N PHE A 120 1.01 5.38 14.64
CA PHE A 120 1.81 4.25 14.16
C PHE A 120 1.82 3.13 15.21
N PRO A 121 1.54 1.88 14.85
CA PRO A 121 1.64 0.76 15.79
C PRO A 121 3.06 0.61 16.33
N LEU A 122 3.18 0.06 17.55
CA LEU A 122 4.47 -0.27 18.15
C LEU A 122 5.20 -1.40 17.40
N GLY A 123 4.45 -2.27 16.72
CA GLY A 123 4.96 -3.45 16.02
C GLY A 123 3.89 -4.05 15.11
N THR A 124 4.22 -5.19 14.51
CA THR A 124 3.27 -6.00 13.76
C THR A 124 2.26 -6.65 14.71
N ALA A 125 1.01 -6.74 14.26
CA ALA A 125 -0.07 -7.35 15.05
C ALA A 125 -0.32 -8.83 14.69
N ASN A 126 0.19 -9.27 13.53
CA ASN A 126 -0.09 -10.57 12.96
C ASN A 126 1.03 -11.59 13.26
N SER A 127 0.60 -12.83 13.53
CA SER A 127 1.46 -14.00 13.42
C SER A 127 1.23 -14.66 12.08
N ARG A 128 2.29 -15.13 11.43
CA ARG A 128 2.19 -15.82 10.14
C ARG A 128 2.97 -17.12 10.14
N LEU A 129 2.36 -18.16 9.59
CA LEU A 129 3.03 -19.42 9.31
C LEU A 129 3.73 -19.29 7.95
N VAL A 130 5.03 -19.46 7.95
CA VAL A 130 5.90 -19.33 6.78
C VAL A 130 6.54 -20.68 6.51
N GLN A 131 6.81 -20.93 5.24
CA GLN A 131 7.55 -22.08 4.77
C GLN A 131 8.62 -21.55 3.82
N TYR A 132 9.84 -22.07 3.92
CA TYR A 132 10.88 -21.72 2.96
C TYR A 132 10.78 -22.63 1.73
N LYS A 133 11.49 -22.23 0.66
CA LYS A 133 11.84 -22.92 -0.60
C LYS A 133 11.01 -24.15 -1.02
N ASP A 134 10.91 -25.19 -0.20
CA ASP A 134 10.22 -26.44 -0.51
C ASP A 134 8.94 -26.66 0.33
N ASN A 135 7.88 -27.19 -0.29
CA ASN A 135 6.63 -27.54 0.41
C ASN A 135 6.79 -28.66 1.47
N ALA A 136 7.95 -29.30 1.51
CA ALA A 136 8.33 -30.27 2.53
C ALA A 136 9.10 -29.64 3.70
N ASP A 137 9.56 -28.39 3.57
CA ASP A 137 10.34 -27.72 4.61
C ASP A 137 9.51 -27.54 5.89
N PRO A 138 10.13 -27.65 7.08
CA PRO A 138 9.45 -27.31 8.32
C PRO A 138 8.88 -25.90 8.26
N ARG A 139 7.58 -25.79 8.54
CA ARG A 139 6.94 -24.48 8.67
C ARG A 139 7.38 -23.83 9.96
N PHE A 140 7.69 -22.54 9.91
CA PHE A 140 8.01 -21.75 11.09
C PHE A 140 7.02 -20.60 11.24
N THR A 141 6.83 -20.14 12.47
CA THR A 141 5.93 -19.01 12.74
C THR A 141 6.77 -17.76 12.94
N VAL A 142 6.42 -16.69 12.23
CA VAL A 142 6.88 -15.34 12.54
C VAL A 142 5.81 -14.71 13.43
N GLY A 143 6.16 -14.46 14.69
CA GLY A 143 5.28 -13.77 15.63
C GLY A 143 5.34 -12.25 15.50
N PRO A 144 4.58 -11.52 16.35
CA PRO A 144 4.65 -10.07 16.45
C PRO A 144 6.08 -9.58 16.67
N HIS A 145 6.50 -8.56 15.92
CA HIS A 145 7.83 -7.96 16.01
C HIS A 145 7.77 -6.44 15.80
N GLN A 146 8.85 -5.73 16.11
CA GLN A 146 8.92 -4.28 15.88
C GLN A 146 8.78 -3.94 14.38
N LEU A 147 8.24 -2.76 14.08
CA LEU A 147 8.12 -2.28 12.71
C LEU A 147 9.53 -2.08 12.11
N PRO A 148 9.87 -2.73 11.00
CA PRO A 148 11.15 -2.50 10.33
C PRO A 148 11.23 -1.07 9.77
N PRO A 149 12.43 -0.49 9.57
CA PRO A 149 12.54 0.75 8.80
C PRO A 149 12.03 0.54 7.37
N THR A 150 11.57 1.60 6.69
CA THR A 150 11.41 1.54 5.23
C THR A 150 12.79 1.29 4.64
N PHE A 151 12.85 0.37 3.70
CA PHE A 151 14.06 0.12 2.94
C PHE A 151 13.68 -0.44 1.59
N TRP A 152 14.64 -0.33 0.67
CA TRP A 152 14.58 -1.01 -0.59
C TRP A 152 15.94 -1.64 -0.88
N GLN A 153 15.92 -2.91 -1.23
CA GLN A 153 17.06 -3.66 -1.72
C GLN A 153 16.64 -4.30 -3.03
N GLY A 154 17.27 -3.91 -4.14
CA GLY A 154 17.11 -4.58 -5.42
C GLY A 154 18.46 -4.99 -5.96
N SER A 155 18.57 -6.25 -6.37
CA SER A 155 19.73 -6.78 -7.06
C SER A 155 19.27 -7.58 -8.27
N ASN A 156 19.87 -7.30 -9.42
CA ASN A 156 19.65 -8.08 -10.64
C ASN A 156 20.32 -9.47 -10.56
N ARG A 157 21.22 -9.65 -9.58
CA ARG A 157 21.95 -10.89 -9.30
C ARG A 157 21.69 -11.24 -7.85
N GLY A 158 20.92 -12.31 -7.63
CA GLY A 158 20.70 -12.82 -6.27
C GLY A 158 22.04 -13.25 -5.70
N ILE A 159 22.36 -12.80 -4.50
CA ILE A 159 23.45 -13.38 -3.72
C ILE A 159 22.86 -14.62 -3.06
N GLU A 160 23.61 -15.72 -3.04
CA GLU A 160 23.16 -16.95 -2.41
C GLU A 160 22.79 -16.68 -0.94
N GLY A 161 21.54 -16.98 -0.57
CA GLY A 161 21.00 -16.74 0.77
C GLY A 161 20.39 -15.34 1.01
N ALA A 162 20.29 -14.47 0.00
CA ALA A 162 19.66 -13.16 0.12
C ALA A 162 18.59 -12.91 -0.96
N PRO A 163 17.48 -12.21 -0.62
CA PRO A 163 16.45 -11.88 -1.60
C PRO A 163 17.00 -11.01 -2.72
N ASN A 164 16.65 -11.34 -3.96
CA ASN A 164 16.96 -10.52 -5.12
C ASN A 164 16.30 -9.15 -5.01
N TRP A 165 15.13 -9.10 -4.38
CA TRP A 165 14.39 -7.88 -4.20
C TRP A 165 13.65 -7.93 -2.86
N ALA A 166 13.80 -6.89 -2.05
CA ALA A 166 13.11 -6.74 -0.77
C ALA A 166 12.75 -5.27 -0.56
N LYS A 167 11.53 -5.02 -0.09
CA LYS A 167 11.04 -3.68 0.20
C LYS A 167 10.17 -3.71 1.44
N VAL A 168 10.39 -2.76 2.32
CA VAL A 168 9.43 -2.36 3.37
C VAL A 168 8.94 -0.99 2.99
N GLN A 169 7.63 -0.79 2.99
CA GLN A 169 7.02 0.51 2.74
C GLN A 169 5.83 0.73 3.65
N TYR A 170 5.65 1.98 4.05
CA TYR A 170 4.48 2.47 4.76
C TYR A 170 3.75 3.47 3.88
N GLY A 171 2.47 3.68 4.11
CA GLY A 171 1.75 4.70 3.39
C GLY A 171 0.37 4.95 3.91
N ASN A 172 -0.27 5.93 3.30
CA ASN A 172 -1.68 6.20 3.50
C ASN A 172 -2.45 5.90 2.21
N VAL A 173 -3.60 5.24 2.34
CA VAL A 173 -4.54 5.01 1.25
C VAL A 173 -5.86 5.70 1.57
N PHE A 174 -6.53 6.13 0.52
CA PHE A 174 -7.88 6.66 0.58
C PHE A 174 -8.81 5.83 -0.29
N GLY A 175 -10.04 5.60 0.18
CA GLY A 175 -11.12 5.01 -0.61
C GLY A 175 -12.48 5.64 -0.28
N SER A 176 -13.39 5.68 -1.27
CA SER A 176 -14.80 5.99 -1.05
C SER A 176 -15.69 4.82 -1.46
N HIS A 177 -16.77 4.60 -0.71
CA HIS A 177 -17.79 3.60 -1.02
C HIS A 177 -19.13 4.28 -1.33
N THR A 178 -19.69 4.01 -2.51
CA THR A 178 -20.99 4.53 -2.98
C THR A 178 -22.11 3.49 -2.86
N LEU A 179 -23.37 3.94 -2.87
CA LEU A 179 -24.56 3.07 -2.82
C LEU A 179 -24.90 2.38 -4.14
N ASP A 180 -24.33 2.85 -5.25
CA ASP A 180 -24.66 2.35 -6.59
C ASP A 180 -23.68 1.23 -7.00
N PRO A 181 -24.15 -0.02 -7.21
CA PRO A 181 -23.29 -1.15 -7.58
C PRO A 181 -22.61 -1.01 -8.94
N GLU A 182 -23.03 -0.03 -9.77
CA GLU A 182 -22.39 0.28 -11.05
C GLU A 182 -21.27 1.35 -10.94
N HIS A 183 -21.03 1.93 -9.76
CA HIS A 183 -20.02 2.97 -9.57
C HIS A 183 -18.76 2.50 -8.82
N THR A 184 -17.63 2.75 -9.48
CA THR A 184 -16.24 2.39 -9.17
C THR A 184 -15.75 2.85 -7.80
N THR A 185 -15.13 1.94 -7.04
CA THR A 185 -14.25 2.30 -5.90
C THR A 185 -13.04 3.07 -6.42
N VAL A 186 -12.87 4.32 -5.97
CA VAL A 186 -11.69 5.12 -6.33
C VAL A 186 -10.69 5.04 -5.18
N THR A 187 -9.50 4.50 -5.45
CA THR A 187 -8.41 4.35 -4.49
C THR A 187 -7.21 5.19 -4.89
N GLN A 188 -6.67 5.97 -3.96
CA GLN A 188 -5.40 6.68 -4.14
C GLN A 188 -4.42 6.29 -3.03
N GLN A 189 -3.16 6.06 -3.39
CA GLN A 189 -2.10 5.59 -2.48
C GLN A 189 -0.94 6.60 -2.45
N ARG A 190 -0.45 6.94 -1.25
CA ARG A 190 0.77 7.73 -1.05
C ARG A 190 1.74 6.97 -0.15
N SER A 191 2.97 6.77 -0.63
CA SER A 191 4.05 6.13 0.14
C SER A 191 4.71 7.13 1.09
N LEU A 192 5.05 6.69 2.30
CA LEU A 192 5.82 7.42 3.30
C LEU A 192 7.25 6.85 3.34
N ASP A 193 8.25 7.69 3.09
CA ASP A 193 9.64 7.29 3.17
C ASP A 193 10.13 7.32 4.64
N VAL A 194 10.70 6.21 5.11
CA VAL A 194 11.43 6.14 6.39
C VAL A 194 12.88 5.81 6.01
N PRO A 195 13.85 6.72 6.21
CA PRO A 195 15.22 6.40 5.86
C PRO A 195 15.75 5.22 6.69
N PRO A 196 16.68 4.42 6.14
CA PRO A 196 17.31 3.34 6.88
C PRO A 196 18.01 3.90 8.13
N SER A 197 17.80 3.24 9.26
CA SER A 197 18.55 3.48 10.50
C SER A 197 20.05 3.46 10.18
N SER A 198 20.76 4.55 10.48
CA SER A 198 22.21 4.56 10.39
C SER A 198 22.79 3.46 11.28
N ASN A 199 23.59 2.57 10.70
CA ASN A 199 24.33 1.58 11.47
C ASN A 199 25.29 2.29 12.45
N PRO A 200 25.49 1.76 13.67
CA PRO A 200 26.50 2.27 14.57
C PRO A 200 27.87 2.09 13.92
N SER A 201 28.61 3.21 13.83
CA SER A 201 29.99 3.27 13.39
C SER A 201 30.81 2.22 14.14
N LYS A 202 31.39 1.26 13.42
CA LYS A 202 32.42 0.39 13.97
C LYS A 202 33.68 1.22 14.13
N HIS A 203 33.97 1.65 15.34
CA HIS A 203 35.34 1.97 15.74
C HIS A 203 36.12 0.66 15.81
N ASN A 204 37.14 0.55 14.97
CA ASN A 204 38.44 -0.07 15.26
C ASN A 204 39.46 0.48 14.26
#